data_AF-A0A2G2PJ64-F1
#
_entry.id   AF-A0A2G2PJ64-F1
#
_cell.length_a   1.000
_cell.length_b   1.000
_cell.length_c   1.000
_cell.angle_alpha   90.00
_cell.angle_beta   90.00
_cell.angle_gamma   90.00
#
_symmetry.space_group_name_H-M   'P 1'
#
loop_
_entity.id
_entity.type
_entity.pdbx_description
1 polymer ?
#
loop_
_entity_poly.entity_id
_entity_poly.type
_entity_poly.pdbx_seq_one_letter_code
_entity_poly.pdbx_strand_id
1 'polypeptide(L)'
;MKVLFVLIFIYINVLALETSEKLFECTEIFKARKSELLVELERIDEQKQALSALKVATEELLRKKEQKVSQSEDIVNKKLDEITQKENSIKKMLQKNEDVLKKIQEIKMDKIAQTFSKMKAASAANILSDMDTKDASMILTSLKPKTVGKILSKMDAKKASKLIMLLAK
;
A
#
# COMPACT_ATOMS: atom_id res chain seq x y z
N MET A 1 -95.79 -17.92 -55.28
CA MET A 1 -94.86 -16.77 -55.24
C MET A 1 -94.76 -16.10 -53.85
N LYS A 2 -95.88 -15.73 -53.19
CA LYS A 2 -95.84 -15.02 -51.88
C LYS A 2 -95.15 -15.79 -50.73
N VAL A 3 -95.35 -17.10 -50.62
CA VAL A 3 -94.73 -17.94 -49.56
C VAL A 3 -93.21 -18.04 -49.72
N LEU A 4 -92.71 -18.08 -50.97
CA LEU A 4 -91.27 -18.10 -51.26
C LEU A 4 -90.59 -16.80 -50.80
N PHE A 5 -91.24 -15.65 -51.02
CA PHE A 5 -90.74 -14.35 -50.55
C PHE A 5 -90.67 -14.27 -49.02
N VAL A 6 -91.65 -14.84 -48.31
CA VAL A 6 -91.65 -14.87 -46.83
C VAL A 6 -90.50 -15.75 -46.31
N LEU A 7 -90.27 -16.92 -46.92
CA LEU A 7 -89.16 -17.80 -46.53
C LEU A 7 -87.80 -17.16 -46.80
N ILE A 8 -87.63 -16.46 -47.94
CA ILE A 8 -86.41 -15.70 -48.24
C ILE A 8 -86.21 -14.58 -47.23
N PHE A 9 -87.27 -13.85 -46.85
CA PHE A 9 -87.17 -12.78 -45.86
C PHE A 9 -86.77 -13.33 -44.48
N ILE A 10 -87.34 -14.45 -44.04
CA ILE A 10 -86.97 -15.10 -42.77
C ILE A 10 -85.51 -15.55 -42.82
N TYR A 11 -85.06 -16.15 -43.92
CA TYR A 11 -83.67 -16.60 -44.09
C TYR A 11 -82.66 -15.43 -44.00
N ILE A 12 -82.97 -14.29 -44.63
CA ILE A 12 -82.11 -13.08 -44.54
C ILE A 12 -82.04 -12.55 -43.10
N ASN A 13 -83.15 -12.56 -42.35
CA ASN A 13 -83.16 -12.12 -40.95
C ASN A 13 -82.38 -13.07 -40.03
N VAL A 14 -82.41 -14.39 -40.28
CA VAL A 14 -81.62 -15.37 -39.52
C VAL A 14 -80.12 -15.19 -39.77
N LEU A 15 -79.71 -14.99 -41.04
CA LEU A 15 -78.30 -14.66 -41.36
C LEU A 15 -77.83 -13.33 -40.74
N ALA A 16 -78.71 -12.33 -40.65
CA ALA A 16 -78.41 -11.06 -40.02
C ALA A 16 -78.23 -11.18 -38.48
N LEU A 17 -78.95 -12.12 -37.85
CA LEU A 17 -78.85 -12.35 -36.40
C LEU A 17 -77.54 -13.06 -36.02
N GLU A 18 -77.14 -14.09 -36.78
CA GLU A 18 -75.84 -14.79 -36.57
C GLU A 18 -74.63 -13.87 -36.79
N THR A 19 -74.73 -12.93 -37.73
CA THR A 19 -73.66 -11.96 -37.99
C THR A 19 -73.54 -10.90 -36.88
N SER A 20 -74.65 -10.51 -36.26
CA SER A 20 -74.66 -9.60 -35.10
C SER A 20 -74.01 -10.21 -33.86
N GLU A 21 -74.28 -11.49 -33.57
CA GLU A 21 -73.75 -12.18 -32.39
C GLU A 21 -72.22 -12.34 -32.48
N LYS A 22 -71.70 -12.75 -33.65
CA LYS A 22 -70.25 -12.82 -33.90
C LYS A 22 -69.54 -11.46 -33.81
N LEU A 23 -70.18 -10.39 -34.26
CA LEU A 23 -69.65 -9.01 -34.16
C LEU A 23 -69.58 -8.53 -32.71
N PHE A 24 -70.58 -8.88 -31.91
CA PHE A 24 -70.61 -8.59 -30.48
C PHE A 24 -69.50 -9.34 -29.72
N GLU A 25 -69.33 -10.65 -29.96
CA GLU A 25 -68.26 -11.45 -29.36
C GLU A 25 -66.86 -10.95 -29.74
N CYS A 26 -66.64 -10.61 -31.01
CA CYS A 26 -65.38 -9.99 -31.44
C CYS A 26 -65.10 -8.70 -30.67
N THR A 27 -66.11 -7.85 -30.47
CA THR A 27 -65.97 -6.59 -29.74
C THR A 27 -65.57 -6.81 -28.28
N GLU A 28 -66.16 -7.80 -27.60
CA GLU A 28 -65.80 -8.13 -26.22
C GLU A 28 -64.39 -8.74 -26.11
N ILE A 29 -63.98 -9.59 -27.05
CA ILE A 29 -62.60 -10.13 -27.12
C ILE A 29 -61.59 -8.98 -27.31
N PHE A 30 -61.86 -8.03 -28.20
CA PHE A 30 -60.99 -6.87 -28.40
C PHE A 30 -60.91 -5.98 -27.16
N LYS A 31 -62.03 -5.76 -26.46
CA LYS A 31 -62.04 -5.03 -25.18
C LYS A 31 -61.20 -5.75 -24.12
N ALA A 32 -61.34 -7.07 -23.99
CA ALA A 32 -60.59 -7.87 -23.03
C ALA A 32 -59.07 -7.83 -23.31
N ARG A 33 -58.66 -7.99 -24.57
CA ARG A 33 -57.24 -7.88 -24.97
C ARG A 33 -56.69 -6.47 -24.77
N LYS A 34 -57.49 -5.44 -25.04
CA LYS A 34 -57.09 -4.05 -24.76
C LYS A 34 -56.87 -3.84 -23.26
N SER A 35 -57.73 -4.36 -22.40
CA SER A 35 -57.53 -4.27 -20.94
C SER A 35 -56.30 -5.05 -20.47
N GLU A 36 -56.05 -6.25 -21.00
CA GLU A 36 -54.87 -7.05 -20.69
C GLU A 36 -53.57 -6.32 -21.07
N LEU A 37 -53.52 -5.75 -22.27
CA LEU A 37 -52.36 -4.97 -22.75
C LEU A 37 -52.13 -3.70 -21.92
N LEU A 38 -53.19 -3.04 -21.45
CA LEU A 38 -53.06 -1.86 -20.58
C LEU A 38 -52.43 -2.23 -19.22
N VAL A 39 -52.85 -3.36 -18.65
CA VAL A 39 -52.26 -3.87 -17.39
C VAL A 39 -50.79 -4.20 -17.58
N GLU A 40 -50.41 -4.89 -18.65
CA GLU A 40 -48.98 -5.18 -18.89
C GLU A 40 -48.16 -3.93 -19.21
N LEU A 41 -48.75 -2.92 -19.88
CA LEU A 41 -48.09 -1.64 -20.09
C LEU A 41 -47.81 -0.93 -18.76
N GLU A 42 -48.77 -0.95 -17.82
CA GLU A 42 -48.60 -0.40 -16.47
C GLU A 42 -47.49 -1.14 -15.71
N ARG A 43 -47.46 -2.48 -15.76
CA ARG A 43 -46.39 -3.28 -15.15
C ARG A 43 -45.01 -2.99 -15.74
N ILE A 44 -44.92 -2.79 -17.05
CA ILE A 44 -43.67 -2.41 -17.73
C ILE A 44 -43.23 -1.01 -17.28
N ASP A 45 -44.15 -0.06 -17.15
CA ASP A 45 -43.82 1.28 -16.69
C ASP A 45 -43.32 1.28 -15.23
N GLU A 46 -43.99 0.54 -14.34
CA GLU A 46 -43.53 0.34 -12.96
C GLU A 46 -42.11 -0.26 -12.90
N GLN A 47 -41.84 -1.31 -13.67
CA GLN A 47 -40.50 -1.91 -13.76
C GLN A 47 -39.46 -0.93 -14.29
N LYS A 48 -39.82 -0.12 -15.29
CA LYS A 48 -38.93 0.89 -15.86
C LYS A 48 -38.61 1.99 -14.86
N GLN A 49 -39.60 2.44 -14.08
CA GLN A 49 -39.39 3.40 -13.01
C GLN A 49 -38.49 2.83 -11.90
N ALA A 50 -38.74 1.59 -11.47
CA ALA A 50 -37.89 0.91 -10.49
C ALA A 50 -36.45 0.74 -10.97
N LEU A 51 -36.26 0.34 -12.23
CA LEU A 51 -34.93 0.22 -12.84
C LEU A 51 -34.24 1.58 -12.96
N SER A 52 -34.97 2.62 -13.34
CA SER A 52 -34.44 3.98 -13.42
C SER A 52 -33.98 4.49 -12.05
N ALA A 53 -34.78 4.27 -11.00
CA ALA A 53 -34.41 4.62 -9.63
C ALA A 53 -33.16 3.85 -9.16
N LEU A 54 -33.10 2.54 -9.44
CA LEU A 54 -31.93 1.72 -9.11
C LEU A 54 -30.67 2.17 -9.85
N LYS A 55 -30.79 2.52 -11.14
CA LYS A 55 -29.69 3.03 -11.96
C LYS A 55 -29.13 4.32 -11.35
N VAL A 56 -29.99 5.28 -11.03
CA VAL A 56 -29.58 6.56 -10.42
C VAL A 56 -28.88 6.34 -9.08
N ALA A 57 -29.45 5.48 -8.21
CA ALA A 57 -28.84 5.16 -6.92
C ALA A 57 -27.46 4.49 -7.08
N THR A 58 -27.31 3.63 -8.09
CA THR A 58 -26.05 2.95 -8.39
C THR A 58 -25.00 3.91 -8.92
N GLU A 59 -25.38 4.80 -9.84
CA GLU A 59 -24.49 5.84 -10.38
C GLU A 59 -24.01 6.79 -9.27
N GLU A 60 -24.90 7.20 -8.36
CA GLU A 60 -24.53 8.04 -7.22
C GLU A 60 -23.56 7.31 -6.27
N LEU A 61 -23.80 6.02 -6.00
CA LEU A 61 -22.93 5.20 -5.17
C LEU A 61 -21.56 4.99 -5.81
N LEU A 62 -21.50 4.75 -7.12
CA LEU A 62 -20.25 4.66 -7.88
C LEU A 62 -19.48 5.98 -7.82
N ARG A 63 -20.14 7.11 -8.07
CA ARG A 63 -19.52 8.44 -7.96
C ARG A 63 -18.95 8.70 -6.57
N LYS A 64 -19.67 8.33 -5.51
CA LYS A 64 -19.17 8.44 -4.11
C LYS A 64 -17.96 7.55 -3.87
N LYS A 65 -17.96 6.32 -4.41
CA LYS A 65 -16.82 5.40 -4.31
C LYS A 65 -15.60 5.93 -5.05
N GLU A 66 -15.75 6.39 -6.29
CA GLU A 66 -14.67 6.99 -7.08
C GLU A 66 -14.05 8.18 -6.37
N GLN A 67 -14.88 9.09 -5.84
CA GLN A 67 -14.40 10.24 -5.08
C GLN A 67 -13.62 9.80 -3.83
N LYS A 68 -14.11 8.79 -3.10
CA LYS A 68 -13.42 8.27 -1.90
C LYS A 68 -12.10 7.58 -2.24
N VAL A 69 -12.06 6.83 -3.33
CA VAL A 69 -10.85 6.16 -3.82
C VAL A 69 -9.82 7.22 -4.22
N SER A 70 -10.20 8.21 -5.03
CA SER A 70 -9.31 9.31 -5.45
C SER A 70 -8.75 10.08 -4.24
N GLN A 71 -9.58 10.43 -3.26
CA GLN A 71 -9.11 11.06 -2.02
C GLN A 71 -8.14 10.18 -1.23
N SER A 72 -8.37 8.87 -1.21
CA SER A 72 -7.50 7.92 -0.51
C SER A 72 -6.16 7.77 -1.23
N GLU A 73 -6.16 7.72 -2.57
CA GLU A 73 -4.96 7.70 -3.39
C GLU A 73 -4.12 8.97 -3.17
N ASP A 74 -4.73 10.15 -3.15
CA ASP A 74 -4.02 11.40 -2.87
C ASP A 74 -3.36 11.41 -1.49
N ILE A 75 -4.05 10.89 -0.46
CA ILE A 75 -3.50 10.77 0.90
C ILE A 75 -2.34 9.78 0.92
N VAL A 76 -2.48 8.62 0.26
CA VAL A 76 -1.45 7.60 0.20
C VAL A 76 -0.21 8.14 -0.52
N ASN A 77 -0.38 8.81 -1.66
CA ASN A 77 0.71 9.41 -2.41
C ASN A 77 1.47 10.46 -1.60
N LYS A 78 0.75 11.37 -0.92
CA LYS A 78 1.38 12.35 -0.02
C LYS A 78 2.18 11.69 1.11
N LYS A 79 1.61 10.65 1.74
CA LYS A 79 2.32 9.92 2.79
C LYS A 79 3.55 9.18 2.26
N LEU A 80 3.47 8.62 1.05
CA LEU A 80 4.60 7.95 0.40
C LEU A 80 5.74 8.94 0.13
N ASP A 81 5.41 10.13 -0.36
CA ASP A 81 6.39 11.20 -0.59
C ASP A 81 7.06 11.64 0.72
N GLU A 82 6.28 11.86 1.78
CA GLU A 82 6.79 12.20 3.11
C GLU A 82 7.73 11.11 3.66
N ILE A 83 7.33 9.83 3.55
CA ILE A 83 8.15 8.69 4.00
C ILE A 83 9.45 8.63 3.21
N THR A 84 9.38 8.76 1.88
CA THR A 84 10.55 8.72 1.00
C THR A 84 11.53 9.86 1.31
N GLN A 85 11.02 11.07 1.58
CA GLN A 85 11.85 12.21 1.99
C GLN A 85 12.51 11.97 3.35
N LYS A 86 11.75 11.46 4.33
CA LYS A 86 12.28 11.12 5.66
C LYS A 86 13.35 10.04 5.59
N GLU A 87 13.13 8.97 4.82
CA GLU A 87 14.11 7.90 4.64
C GLU A 87 15.42 8.41 4.04
N ASN A 88 15.33 9.22 2.99
CA ASN A 88 16.50 9.83 2.37
C ASN A 88 17.25 10.76 3.33
N SER A 89 16.54 11.53 4.15
CA SER A 89 17.13 12.38 5.18
C SER A 89 17.83 11.56 6.27
N ILE A 90 17.19 10.50 6.75
CA ILE A 90 17.75 9.58 7.75
C ILE A 90 19.01 8.93 7.21
N LYS A 91 18.99 8.42 5.97
CA LYS A 91 20.16 7.81 5.33
C LYS A 91 21.35 8.78 5.25
N LYS A 92 21.09 10.03 4.85
CA LYS A 92 22.13 11.09 4.82
C LYS A 92 22.66 11.40 6.22
N MET A 93 21.79 11.47 7.23
CA MET A 93 22.19 11.71 8.61
C MET A 93 23.03 10.55 9.17
N LEU A 94 22.63 9.30 8.89
CA LEU A 94 23.35 8.11 9.32
C LEU A 94 24.76 8.10 8.73
N GLN A 95 24.89 8.32 7.42
CA GLN A 95 26.19 8.38 6.76
C GLN A 95 27.09 9.48 7.33
N LYS A 96 26.53 10.69 7.54
CA LYS A 96 27.28 11.78 8.19
C LYS A 96 27.71 11.41 9.61
N ASN A 97 26.86 10.75 10.39
CA ASN A 97 27.17 10.34 11.75
C ASN A 97 28.28 9.28 11.78
N GLU A 98 28.24 8.31 10.85
CA GLU A 98 29.30 7.31 10.69
C GLU A 98 30.64 7.96 10.34
N ASP A 99 30.65 8.90 9.40
CA ASP A 99 31.87 9.62 9.00
C ASP A 99 32.42 10.48 10.14
N VAL A 100 31.55 11.17 10.88
CA VAL A 100 31.93 11.96 12.06
C VAL A 100 32.48 11.04 13.15
N LEU A 101 31.83 9.89 13.41
CA LEU A 101 32.29 8.94 14.42
C LEU A 101 33.67 8.38 14.07
N LYS A 102 33.92 8.00 12.81
CA LYS A 102 35.23 7.55 12.34
C LYS A 102 36.28 8.63 12.56
N LYS A 103 36.02 9.88 12.14
CA LYS A 103 36.94 11.01 12.35
C LYS A 103 37.23 11.25 13.84
N ILE A 104 36.21 11.18 14.70
CA ILE A 104 36.39 11.33 16.14
C ILE A 104 37.28 10.21 16.69
N GLN A 105 37.06 8.95 16.27
CA GLN A 105 37.87 7.82 16.68
C GLN A 105 39.32 7.96 16.22
N GLU A 106 39.54 8.36 14.96
CA GLU A 106 40.87 8.62 14.40
C GLU A 106 41.60 9.74 15.16
N ILE A 107 40.94 10.89 15.39
CA ILE A 107 41.52 12.01 16.14
C ILE A 107 41.84 11.60 17.58
N LYS A 108 40.94 10.85 18.22
CA LYS A 108 41.15 10.35 19.59
C LYS A 108 42.36 9.41 19.63
N MET A 109 42.44 8.45 18.71
CA MET A 109 43.54 7.50 18.66
C MET A 109 44.86 8.17 18.30
N ASP A 110 44.87 9.14 17.38
CA ASP A 110 46.07 9.91 17.05
C ASP A 110 46.60 10.70 18.27
N LYS A 111 45.73 11.38 19.02
CA LYS A 111 46.14 12.07 20.27
C LYS A 111 46.68 11.10 21.32
N ILE A 112 46.07 9.93 21.46
CA ILE A 112 46.55 8.89 22.37
C ILE A 112 47.92 8.38 21.90
N ALA A 113 48.06 8.05 20.62
CA ALA A 113 49.30 7.59 20.01
C ALA A 113 50.44 8.61 20.18
N GLN A 114 50.15 9.90 19.99
CA GLN A 114 51.11 10.98 20.21
C GLN A 114 51.55 11.06 21.68
N THR A 115 50.61 10.90 22.62
CA THR A 115 50.89 10.91 24.06
C THR A 115 51.82 9.76 24.43
N PHE A 116 51.50 8.53 24.02
CA PHE A 116 52.33 7.35 24.31
C PHE A 116 53.66 7.34 23.52
N SER A 117 53.70 7.93 22.33
CA SER A 117 54.95 8.06 21.55
C SER A 117 55.98 8.98 22.21
N LYS A 118 55.52 10.03 22.88
CA LYS A 118 56.39 10.99 23.60
C LYS A 118 56.71 10.53 25.03
N MET A 119 55.97 9.56 25.56
CA MET A 119 56.14 9.02 26.90
C MET A 119 57.39 8.13 27.00
N LYS A 120 58.04 8.14 28.18
CA LYS A 120 59.12 7.19 28.47
C LYS A 120 58.60 5.76 28.41
N ALA A 121 59.34 4.88 27.73
CA ALA A 121 58.92 3.50 27.47
C ALA A 121 58.54 2.70 28.73
N ALA A 122 59.25 2.90 29.84
CA ALA A 122 58.93 2.24 31.12
C ALA A 122 57.59 2.73 31.73
N SER A 123 57.32 4.03 31.68
CA SER A 123 56.05 4.59 32.16
C SER A 123 54.87 4.14 31.29
N ALA A 124 55.06 4.14 29.96
CA ALA A 124 54.07 3.63 29.03
C ALA A 124 53.79 2.13 29.25
N ALA A 125 54.83 1.33 29.51
CA ALA A 125 54.69 -0.10 29.80
C ALA A 125 53.87 -0.35 31.07
N ASN A 126 54.10 0.42 32.13
CA ASN A 126 53.32 0.28 33.37
C ASN A 126 51.84 0.64 33.13
N ILE A 127 51.57 1.81 32.53
CA ILE A 127 50.18 2.26 32.27
C ILE A 127 49.42 1.27 31.38
N LEU A 128 50.05 0.76 30.32
CA LEU A 128 49.42 -0.21 29.41
C LEU A 128 49.28 -1.61 30.04
N SER A 129 50.07 -1.94 31.07
CA SER A 129 49.92 -3.19 31.80
C SER A 129 48.67 -3.20 32.68
N ASP A 130 48.36 -2.04 33.27
CA ASP A 130 47.20 -1.83 34.15
C ASP A 130 45.90 -1.61 33.36
N MET A 131 46.00 -1.31 32.06
CA MET A 131 44.87 -1.16 31.16
C MET A 131 44.28 -2.52 30.71
N ASP A 132 43.01 -2.49 30.29
CA ASP A 132 42.41 -3.62 29.59
C ASP A 132 43.22 -4.00 28.35
N THR A 133 43.36 -5.31 28.15
CA THR A 133 44.19 -5.88 27.08
C THR A 133 43.78 -5.41 25.68
N LYS A 134 42.48 -5.17 25.43
CA LYS A 134 41.97 -4.74 24.13
C LYS A 134 42.27 -3.28 23.85
N ASP A 135 42.10 -2.41 24.85
CA ASP A 135 42.40 -0.99 24.72
C ASP A 135 43.92 -0.78 24.59
N ALA A 136 44.70 -1.50 25.39
CA ALA A 136 46.17 -1.48 25.29
C ALA A 136 46.65 -1.96 23.92
N SER A 137 46.04 -3.02 23.35
CA SER A 137 46.42 -3.47 22.01
C SER A 137 46.08 -2.43 20.94
N MET A 138 44.90 -1.78 21.00
CA MET A 138 44.54 -0.72 20.05
C MET A 138 45.53 0.45 20.08
N ILE A 139 45.95 0.87 21.27
CA ILE A 139 46.95 1.92 21.43
C ILE A 139 48.28 1.46 20.82
N LEU A 140 48.74 0.24 21.12
CA LEU A 140 49.99 -0.28 20.58
C LEU A 140 49.98 -0.37 19.04
N THR A 141 48.87 -0.74 18.41
CA THR A 141 48.74 -0.78 16.94
C THR A 141 48.88 0.62 16.30
N SER A 142 48.48 1.67 17.02
CA SER A 142 48.60 3.06 16.56
C SER A 142 50.02 3.64 16.66
N LEU A 143 50.95 2.94 17.30
CA LEU A 143 52.33 3.40 17.54
C LEU A 143 53.30 2.83 16.50
N LYS A 144 54.42 3.53 16.28
CA LYS A 144 55.50 3.04 15.41
C LYS A 144 56.11 1.74 15.97
N PRO A 145 56.48 0.76 15.13
CA PRO A 145 57.01 -0.54 15.58
C PRO A 145 58.20 -0.44 16.55
N LYS A 146 59.10 0.53 16.32
CA LYS A 146 60.25 0.80 17.20
C LYS A 146 59.82 1.22 18.61
N THR A 147 58.76 2.00 18.73
CA THR A 147 58.22 2.45 20.04
C THR A 147 57.53 1.29 20.74
N VAL A 148 56.71 0.52 20.01
CA VAL A 148 56.06 -0.70 20.52
C VAL A 148 57.08 -1.68 21.09
N GLY A 149 58.13 -2.00 20.35
CA GLY A 149 59.19 -2.90 20.83
C GLY A 149 59.90 -2.38 22.09
N LYS A 150 60.12 -1.07 22.19
CA LYS A 150 60.70 -0.47 23.41
C LYS A 150 59.76 -0.56 24.61
N ILE A 151 58.45 -0.41 24.41
CA ILE A 151 57.46 -0.52 25.48
C ILE A 151 57.33 -1.98 25.94
N LEU A 152 57.16 -2.91 25.00
CA LEU A 152 57.00 -4.34 25.30
C LEU A 152 58.23 -4.92 26.02
N SER A 153 59.45 -4.46 25.69
CA SER A 153 60.68 -4.89 26.39
C SER A 153 60.81 -4.35 27.83
N LYS A 154 59.95 -3.42 28.25
CA LYS A 154 59.88 -2.88 29.61
C LYS A 154 58.62 -3.32 30.36
N MET A 155 57.82 -4.20 29.77
CA MET A 155 56.58 -4.74 30.30
C MET A 155 56.80 -6.14 30.88
N ASP A 156 55.90 -6.60 31.76
CA ASP A 156 55.86 -8.01 32.18
C ASP A 156 55.71 -8.96 30.99
N ALA A 157 56.48 -10.05 30.99
CA ALA A 157 56.57 -10.99 29.87
C ALA A 157 55.22 -11.67 29.55
N LYS A 158 54.40 -11.98 30.56
CA LYS A 158 53.09 -12.62 30.34
C LYS A 158 52.10 -11.65 29.73
N LYS A 159 52.06 -10.40 30.21
CA LYS A 159 51.19 -9.36 29.64
C LYS A 159 51.64 -8.98 28.21
N ALA A 160 52.94 -8.81 27.99
CA ALA A 160 53.50 -8.52 26.67
C ALA A 160 53.18 -9.63 25.65
N SER A 161 53.32 -10.91 26.04
CA SER A 161 52.96 -12.04 25.18
C SER A 161 51.49 -12.01 24.77
N LYS A 162 50.57 -11.73 25.71
CA LYS A 162 49.13 -11.60 25.41
C LYS A 162 48.85 -10.45 24.43
N LEU A 163 49.48 -9.29 24.61
CA LEU A 163 49.30 -8.14 23.71
C LEU A 163 49.87 -8.42 22.31
N ILE A 164 51.02 -9.08 22.22
CA ILE A 164 51.59 -9.50 20.92
C ILE A 164 50.63 -10.42 20.16
N MET A 165 50.00 -11.39 20.84
CA MET A 165 49.01 -12.26 20.20
C MET A 165 47.80 -11.49 19.64
N LEU A 166 47.41 -10.39 20.27
CA LEU A 166 46.34 -9.53 19.78
C LEU A 166 46.78 -8.63 18.61
N LEU A 167 48.06 -8.26 18.56
CA LEU A 167 48.64 -7.46 17.47
C LEU A 167 48.95 -8.28 16.21
N ALA A 168 49.13 -9.59 16.35
CA ALA A 168 49.41 -10.52 15.26
C ALA A 168 48.15 -11.03 14.53
N LYS A 169 46.96 -10.67 15.02
CA LYS A 169 45.67 -10.92 14.35
C LYS A 169 45.27 -9.74 13.49
#